data_AF-A0A1I8BFY6-F1
#
_entry.id   AF-A0A1I8BFY6-F1
#
_cell.length_a   1.000
_cell.length_b   1.000
_cell.length_c   1.000
_cell.angle_alpha   90.00
_cell.angle_beta   90.00
_cell.angle_gamma   90.00
#
_symmetry.space_group_name_H-M   'P 1'
#
loop_
_entity.id
_entity.type
_entity.pdbx_description
1 polymer ?
#
loop_
_entity_poly.entity_id
_entity_poly.type
_entity_poly.pdbx_seq_one_letter_code
_entity_poly.pdbx_strand_id
1 'polypeptide(L)'
;KFLSNSIGQNKRLPLIATIFIFIFCFIGSSLLLSTKETPFFHSDNLYFSVVSFTTLGFGDLYPNTEGNIFRLIAIICLLSLGIIAMGVWFQLFRNLLQKIFCYKKRRFRHARNIKVWFGHKQMRLSNVLEVVAREFNASPMQIHQVLNDLDFLISDAQNVAIKDVAATEINK
;
A
#
# COMPACT_ATOMS: atom_id res chain seq x y z
N LYS A 1 0.49 -14.69 -31.40
CA LYS A 1 0.99 -13.30 -31.54
C LYS A 1 0.07 -12.24 -30.89
N PHE A 2 -1.24 -12.47 -30.74
CA PHE A 2 -2.16 -11.51 -30.10
C PHE A 2 -2.17 -11.54 -28.55
N LEU A 3 -1.87 -12.68 -27.91
CA LEU A 3 -1.93 -12.80 -26.44
C LEU A 3 -0.69 -12.25 -25.71
N SER A 4 0.46 -12.15 -26.39
CA SER A 4 1.70 -11.62 -25.79
C SER A 4 1.73 -10.09 -25.68
N ASN A 5 0.91 -9.37 -26.46
CA ASN A 5 0.99 -7.92 -26.58
C ASN A 5 0.16 -7.16 -25.53
N SER A 6 -0.57 -7.88 -24.66
CA SER A 6 -1.39 -7.27 -23.59
C SER A 6 -0.66 -7.23 -22.24
N ILE A 7 0.39 -8.05 -22.07
CA ILE A 7 1.13 -8.18 -20.79
C ILE A 7 2.20 -7.08 -20.64
N GLY A 8 2.58 -6.39 -21.73
CA GLY A 8 3.63 -5.35 -21.75
C GLY A 8 3.15 -3.91 -21.84
N GLN A 9 1.85 -3.65 -21.68
CA GLN A 9 1.34 -2.28 -21.72
C GLN A 9 1.46 -1.67 -20.33
N ASN A 10 2.51 -0.87 -20.14
CA ASN A 10 2.71 0.02 -19.00
C ASN A 10 1.66 1.17 -19.03
N LYS A 11 0.38 0.81 -19.14
CA LYS A 11 -0.75 1.71 -19.07
C LYS A 11 -0.89 2.08 -17.61
N ARG A 12 -0.36 3.24 -17.24
CA ARG A 12 -0.75 3.91 -16.00
C ARG A 12 -2.27 4.05 -16.07
N LEU A 13 -2.99 3.18 -15.35
CA LEU A 13 -4.45 3.27 -15.26
C LEU A 13 -4.77 4.71 -14.80
N PRO A 14 -5.60 5.45 -15.54
CA PRO A 14 -5.90 6.83 -15.16
C PRO A 14 -6.52 6.81 -13.77
N LEU A 15 -5.80 7.37 -12.78
CA LEU A 15 -6.21 7.40 -11.37
C LEU A 15 -7.64 7.93 -11.23
N ILE A 16 -7.93 8.98 -12.00
CA ILE A 16 -9.22 9.63 -12.09
C ILE A 16 -10.32 8.62 -12.50
N ALA A 17 -10.09 7.81 -13.53
CA ALA A 17 -11.06 6.80 -13.96
C ALA A 17 -11.28 5.71 -12.91
N THR A 18 -10.22 5.31 -12.19
CA THR A 18 -10.33 4.31 -11.11
C THR A 18 -11.18 4.84 -9.96
N ILE A 19 -10.97 6.10 -9.57
CA ILE A 19 -11.78 6.78 -8.55
C ILE A 19 -13.23 6.88 -9.00
N PHE A 20 -13.48 7.29 -10.25
CA PHE A 20 -14.83 7.37 -10.81
C PHE A 20 -15.55 6.02 -10.84
N ILE A 21 -14.90 4.95 -11.30
CA ILE A 21 -15.48 3.61 -11.34
C ILE A 21 -15.82 3.12 -9.93
N PHE A 22 -14.96 3.40 -8.95
CA PHE A 22 -15.19 3.00 -7.57
C PHE A 22 -16.37 3.75 -6.93
N ILE A 23 -16.45 5.06 -7.13
CA ILE A 23 -17.59 5.87 -6.70
C ILE A 23 -18.87 5.37 -7.38
N PHE A 24 -18.81 5.09 -8.68
CA PHE A 24 -19.92 4.53 -9.42
C PHE A 24 -20.40 3.18 -8.86
N CYS A 25 -19.48 2.29 -8.47
CA CYS A 25 -19.84 1.02 -7.83
C CYS A 25 -20.52 1.23 -6.47
N PHE A 26 -20.03 2.16 -5.66
CA PHE A 26 -20.64 2.52 -4.37
C PHE A 26 -22.04 3.10 -4.53
N ILE A 27 -22.22 4.05 -5.45
CA ILE A 27 -23.52 4.66 -5.74
C ILE A 27 -24.48 3.62 -6.30
N GLY A 28 -24.04 2.82 -7.28
CA GLY A 28 -24.86 1.77 -7.88
C GLY A 28 -25.34 0.74 -6.84
N SER A 29 -24.47 0.38 -5.89
CA SER A 29 -24.77 -0.63 -4.87
C SER A 29 -25.80 -0.07 -3.89
N SER A 30 -25.58 1.17 -3.45
CA SER A 30 -26.52 1.88 -2.58
C SER A 30 -27.89 2.11 -3.24
N LEU A 31 -27.92 2.38 -4.55
CA LEU A 31 -29.16 2.53 -5.31
C LEU A 31 -29.95 1.22 -5.40
N LEU A 32 -29.26 0.10 -5.65
CA LEU A 32 -29.89 -1.21 -5.76
C LEU A 32 -30.35 -1.77 -4.40
N LEU A 33 -29.78 -1.31 -3.29
CA LEU A 33 -30.18 -1.67 -1.93
C LEU A 33 -31.21 -0.72 -1.33
N SER A 34 -31.35 0.48 -1.90
CA SER A 34 -32.37 1.43 -1.47
C SER A 34 -33.74 0.80 -1.64
N THR A 35 -34.49 0.78 -0.54
CA THR A 35 -35.89 0.39 -0.52
C THR A 35 -36.73 1.60 -0.11
N LYS A 36 -38.06 1.47 -0.12
CA LYS A 36 -38.94 2.53 0.38
C LYS A 36 -38.69 2.86 1.86
N GLU A 37 -38.11 1.92 2.61
CA GLU A 37 -37.84 2.04 4.04
C GLU A 37 -36.39 2.44 4.33
N THR A 38 -35.45 2.10 3.44
CA THR A 38 -34.02 2.42 3.56
C THR A 38 -33.61 3.49 2.54
N PRO A 39 -33.34 4.75 2.98
CA PRO A 39 -32.94 5.80 2.06
C PRO A 39 -31.57 5.51 1.44
N PHE A 40 -31.28 6.15 0.31
CA PHE A 40 -30.03 5.96 -0.43
C PHE A 40 -28.77 6.22 0.39
N PHE A 41 -28.77 7.22 1.27
CA PHE A 41 -27.63 7.54 2.14
C PHE A 41 -27.80 6.92 3.55
N HIS A 42 -28.06 5.63 3.62
CA HIS A 42 -28.12 4.90 4.88
C HIS A 42 -26.79 4.21 5.21
N SER A 43 -26.45 4.09 6.49
CA SER A 43 -25.23 3.41 6.96
C SER A 43 -25.16 1.96 6.51
N ASP A 44 -26.29 1.26 6.49
CA ASP A 44 -26.34 -0.17 6.20
C ASP A 44 -26.04 -0.46 4.72
N ASN A 45 -26.44 0.44 3.82
CA ASN A 45 -26.13 0.33 2.39
C ASN A 45 -24.62 0.52 2.13
N LEU A 46 -24.01 1.48 2.83
CA LEU A 46 -22.56 1.71 2.77
C LEU A 46 -21.80 0.53 3.37
N TYR A 47 -22.25 0.05 4.53
CA TYR A 47 -21.66 -1.10 5.20
C TYR A 47 -21.72 -2.35 4.31
N PHE A 48 -22.89 -2.69 3.74
CA PHE A 48 -23.04 -3.82 2.83
C PHE A 48 -22.08 -3.70 1.63
N SER A 49 -21.99 -2.50 1.03
CA SER A 49 -21.13 -2.26 -0.13
C SER A 49 -19.66 -2.46 0.22
N VAL A 50 -19.20 -1.94 1.37
CA VAL A 50 -17.83 -2.13 1.85
C VAL A 50 -17.55 -3.60 2.14
N VAL A 51 -18.40 -4.28 2.91
CA VAL A 51 -18.24 -5.69 3.32
C VAL A 51 -18.25 -6.61 2.11
N SER A 52 -19.06 -6.32 1.10
CA SER A 52 -19.14 -7.12 -0.12
C SER A 52 -17.95 -6.88 -1.05
N PHE A 53 -17.54 -5.64 -1.28
CA PHE A 53 -16.39 -5.33 -2.14
C PHE A 53 -15.06 -5.78 -1.52
N THR A 54 -14.95 -5.74 -0.19
CA THR A 54 -13.80 -6.29 0.54
C THR A 54 -13.84 -7.81 0.66
N THR A 55 -14.87 -8.48 0.14
CA THR A 55 -15.08 -9.92 0.21
C THR A 55 -15.14 -10.47 1.65
N LEU A 56 -15.43 -9.61 2.63
CA LEU A 56 -15.69 -10.04 4.02
C LEU A 56 -16.99 -10.84 4.10
N GLY A 57 -18.05 -10.35 3.45
CA GLY A 57 -19.29 -11.10 3.22
C GLY A 57 -19.95 -11.69 4.46
N PHE A 58 -20.11 -10.92 5.55
CA PHE A 58 -20.69 -11.41 6.81
C PHE A 58 -22.11 -11.99 6.66
N GLY A 59 -22.88 -11.53 5.67
CA GLY A 59 -24.21 -12.05 5.35
C GLY A 59 -25.31 -11.59 6.32
N ASP A 60 -24.99 -10.66 7.22
CA ASP A 60 -25.92 -9.97 8.11
C ASP A 60 -26.90 -9.06 7.35
N LEU A 61 -26.41 -8.42 6.28
CA LEU A 61 -27.20 -7.62 5.36
C LEU A 61 -27.18 -8.27 3.96
N TYR A 62 -28.36 -8.31 3.33
CA TYR A 62 -28.53 -8.85 1.99
C TYR A 62 -29.61 -8.08 1.23
N PRO A 63 -29.48 -7.97 -0.10
CA PRO A 63 -30.44 -7.25 -0.92
C PRO A 63 -31.77 -8.02 -1.00
N ASN A 64 -32.85 -7.37 -0.58
CA ASN A 64 -34.18 -7.88 -0.85
C ASN A 64 -34.49 -7.74 -2.35
N THR A 65 -34.71 -8.87 -3.02
CA THR A 65 -34.87 -8.92 -4.46
C THR A 65 -36.33 -9.04 -4.91
N GLU A 66 -37.29 -9.20 -3.97
CA GLU A 66 -38.75 -9.32 -4.26
C GLU A 66 -39.11 -10.24 -5.45
N GLY A 67 -38.29 -11.28 -5.71
CA GLY A 67 -38.48 -12.18 -6.86
C GLY A 67 -38.10 -11.59 -8.23
N ASN A 68 -37.55 -10.39 -8.30
CA ASN A 68 -37.11 -9.75 -9.54
C ASN A 68 -35.70 -10.21 -9.95
N ILE A 69 -35.65 -11.22 -10.83
CA ILE A 69 -34.40 -11.78 -11.38
C ILE A 69 -33.49 -10.73 -12.01
N PHE A 70 -34.03 -9.69 -12.64
CA PHE A 70 -33.21 -8.63 -13.23
C PHE A 70 -32.43 -7.86 -12.16
N ARG A 71 -33.06 -7.60 -11.01
CA ARG A 71 -32.41 -6.95 -9.86
C ARG A 71 -31.32 -7.85 -9.27
N LEU A 72 -31.57 -9.16 -9.17
CA LEU A 72 -30.57 -10.13 -8.72
C LEU A 72 -29.31 -10.08 -9.60
N ILE A 73 -29.51 -10.17 -10.92
CA ILE A 73 -28.42 -10.17 -11.90
C ILE A 73 -27.66 -8.85 -11.84
N ALA A 74 -28.36 -7.71 -11.77
CA ALA A 74 -27.75 -6.40 -11.67
C ALA A 74 -26.84 -6.27 -10.43
N ILE A 75 -27.28 -6.79 -9.28
CA ILE A 75 -26.49 -6.79 -8.05
C ILE A 75 -25.24 -7.66 -8.20
N ILE A 76 -25.37 -8.88 -8.73
CA ILE A 76 -24.23 -9.78 -8.92
C ILE A 76 -23.20 -9.16 -9.89
N CYS A 77 -23.67 -8.57 -10.99
CA CYS A 77 -22.81 -7.86 -11.94
C CYS A 77 -22.11 -6.66 -11.29
N LEU A 78 -22.80 -5.92 -10.43
CA LEU A 78 -22.19 -4.77 -9.76
C LEU A 78 -21.20 -5.21 -8.67
N LEU A 79 -21.49 -6.26 -7.92
CA LEU A 79 -20.58 -6.82 -6.91
C LEU A 79 -19.30 -7.33 -7.56
N SER A 80 -19.41 -8.08 -8.66
CA SER A 80 -18.24 -8.53 -9.43
C SER A 80 -17.40 -7.36 -9.96
N LEU A 81 -18.05 -6.31 -10.48
CA LEU A 81 -17.35 -5.08 -10.89
C LEU A 81 -16.66 -4.39 -9.71
N GLY A 82 -17.32 -4.32 -8.55
CA GLY A 82 -16.78 -3.74 -7.32
C GLY A 82 -15.55 -4.47 -6.79
N ILE A 83 -15.53 -5.80 -6.87
CA ILE A 83 -14.36 -6.62 -6.51
C ILE A 83 -13.18 -6.33 -7.45
N ILE A 84 -13.43 -6.23 -8.76
CA ILE A 84 -12.39 -5.85 -9.74
C ILE A 84 -11.86 -4.44 -9.43
N ALA A 85 -12.76 -3.49 -9.14
CA ALA A 85 -12.39 -2.13 -8.77
C ALA A 85 -11.54 -2.08 -7.48
N MET A 86 -11.88 -2.89 -6.47
CA MET A 86 -11.06 -3.03 -5.25
C MET A 86 -9.66 -3.57 -5.55
N GLY A 87 -9.54 -4.52 -6.47
CA GLY A 87 -8.24 -5.02 -6.93
C GLY A 87 -7.36 -3.92 -7.54
N VAL A 88 -7.94 -3.05 -8.38
CA VAL A 88 -7.24 -1.90 -8.95
C VAL A 88 -6.87 -0.87 -7.88
N TRP A 89 -7.77 -0.59 -6.94
CA TRP A 89 -7.47 0.28 -5.79
C TRP A 89 -6.30 -0.23 -4.96
N PHE A 90 -6.21 -1.54 -4.73
CA PHE A 90 -5.09 -2.14 -4.03
C PHE A 90 -3.76 -1.90 -4.77
N GLN A 91 -3.75 -1.91 -6.10
CA GLN A 91 -2.56 -1.56 -6.89
C GLN A 91 -2.17 -0.08 -6.69
N LEU A 92 -3.14 0.82 -6.66
CA LEU A 92 -2.89 2.24 -6.38
C LEU A 92 -2.36 2.45 -4.97
N PHE A 93 -2.95 1.77 -3.99
CA PHE A 93 -2.51 1.79 -2.61
C PHE A 93 -1.05 1.31 -2.49
N ARG A 94 -0.68 0.21 -3.17
CA ARG A 94 0.71 -0.23 -3.25
C ARG A 94 1.63 0.84 -3.83
N ASN A 95 1.23 1.51 -4.91
CA ASN A 95 2.05 2.57 -5.52
C ASN A 95 2.22 3.78 -4.59
N LEU A 96 1.20 4.13 -3.81
CA LEU A 96 1.27 5.20 -2.80
C LEU A 96 2.18 4.78 -1.65
N LEU A 97 2.00 3.58 -1.12
CA LEU A 97 2.86 3.04 -0.07
C LEU A 97 4.30 2.97 -0.54
N GLN A 98 4.60 2.35 -1.69
CA GLN A 98 5.95 2.30 -2.24
C GLN A 98 6.54 3.70 -2.42
N LYS A 99 5.79 4.68 -2.92
CA LYS A 99 6.29 6.06 -3.01
C LYS A 99 6.62 6.64 -1.64
N ILE A 100 5.74 6.49 -0.65
CA ILE A 100 5.97 7.01 0.71
C ILE A 100 7.15 6.30 1.37
N PHE A 101 7.17 4.97 1.33
CA PHE A 101 8.23 4.14 1.90
C PHE A 101 9.57 4.36 1.19
N CYS A 102 9.61 4.37 -0.15
CA CYS A 102 10.84 4.64 -0.91
C CYS A 102 11.32 6.09 -0.77
N TYR A 103 10.40 7.08 -0.71
CA TYR A 103 10.75 8.48 -0.45
C TYR A 103 11.37 8.64 0.94
N LYS A 104 10.78 7.98 1.96
CA LYS A 104 11.32 7.98 3.32
C LYS A 104 12.64 7.19 3.43
N LYS A 105 12.78 6.09 2.69
CA LYS A 105 13.97 5.22 2.64
C LYS A 105 15.18 5.89 1.98
N ARG A 106 14.97 6.75 0.97
CA ARG A 106 16.04 7.54 0.32
C ARG A 106 16.74 8.54 1.26
N ARG A 107 16.11 8.94 2.37
CA ARG A 107 16.68 9.93 3.31
C ARG A 107 17.82 9.36 4.17
N PHE A 108 17.95 8.04 4.28
CA PHE A 108 18.90 7.39 5.20
C PHE A 108 20.26 7.02 4.60
N ARG A 109 20.66 7.62 3.47
CA ARG A 109 21.94 7.32 2.80
C ARG A 109 23.21 7.82 3.53
N HIS A 110 23.09 8.47 4.68
CA HIS A 110 24.22 9.02 5.43
C HIS A 110 24.18 8.60 6.91
N ALA A 111 24.80 7.47 7.23
CA ALA A 111 24.91 6.90 8.58
C ALA A 111 25.59 7.88 9.55
N ARG A 112 26.54 8.67 9.06
CA ARG A 112 27.28 9.66 9.84
C ARG A 112 26.39 10.68 10.57
N ASN A 113 25.18 10.96 10.06
CA ASN A 113 24.25 11.94 10.65
C ASN A 113 23.02 11.29 11.32
N ILE A 114 23.05 9.98 11.53
CA ILE A 114 22.03 9.29 12.32
C ILE A 114 22.17 9.76 13.77
N LYS A 115 21.07 10.28 14.33
CA LYS A 115 20.97 10.66 15.74
C LYS A 115 20.49 9.43 16.53
N VAL A 116 21.33 8.94 17.43
CA VAL A 116 21.01 7.88 18.38
C VAL A 116 20.63 8.53 19.71
N TRP A 117 19.59 7.98 20.35
CA TRP A 117 19.16 8.42 21.68
C TRP A 117 19.96 7.69 22.76
N PHE A 118 20.64 8.44 23.62
CA PHE A 118 21.32 7.91 24.81
C PHE A 118 20.80 8.63 26.05
N GLY A 119 20.04 7.91 26.89
CA GLY A 119 19.41 8.48 28.08
C GLY A 119 18.43 9.59 27.71
N HIS A 120 18.75 10.84 28.07
CA HIS A 120 17.96 12.05 27.81
C HIS A 120 18.58 12.99 26.76
N LYS A 121 19.69 12.59 26.12
CA LYS A 121 20.38 13.41 25.10
C LYS A 121 20.45 12.69 23.76
N GLN A 122 20.22 13.43 22.67
CA GLN A 122 20.47 12.95 21.32
C GLN A 122 21.94 13.15 20.96
N MET A 123 22.62 12.09 20.53
CA MET A 123 23.99 12.16 20.03
C MET A 123 24.06 11.67 18.59
N ARG A 124 24.96 12.24 17.78
CA ARG A 124 25.22 11.75 16.43
C ARG A 124 26.12 10.51 16.51
N LEU A 125 25.91 9.57 15.60
CA LEU A 125 26.71 8.34 15.52
C LEU A 125 28.21 8.63 15.40
N SER A 126 28.61 9.69 14.68
CA SER A 126 30.01 10.15 14.61
C SER A 126 30.60 10.44 15.98
N ASN A 127 29.85 11.13 16.84
CA ASN A 127 30.33 11.54 18.15
C ASN A 127 30.38 10.35 19.10
N VAL A 128 29.44 9.40 18.96
CA VAL A 128 29.42 8.16 19.73
C VAL A 128 30.63 7.29 19.36
N LEU A 129 30.89 7.10 18.06
CA LEU A 129 32.06 6.36 17.60
C LEU A 129 33.37 7.02 18.02
N GLU A 130 33.44 8.35 18.03
CA GLU A 130 34.63 9.08 18.47
C GLU A 130 34.90 8.92 19.97
N VAL A 131 33.84 8.80 20.80
CA VAL A 131 33.96 8.47 22.22
C VAL A 131 34.43 7.03 22.40
N VAL A 132 33.81 6.08 21.71
CA VAL A 132 34.20 4.65 21.77
C VAL A 132 35.64 4.44 21.28
N ALA A 133 36.04 5.10 20.20
CA ALA A 133 37.39 4.98 19.67
C ALA A 133 38.46 5.51 20.63
N ARG A 134 38.15 6.58 21.37
CA ARG A 134 39.04 7.08 22.43
C ARG A 134 39.18 6.08 23.58
N GLU A 135 38.09 5.41 23.96
CA GLU A 135 38.10 4.39 25.02
C GLU A 135 38.98 3.18 24.65
N PHE A 136 38.92 2.74 23.39
CA PHE A 136 39.70 1.59 22.90
C PHE A 136 41.04 1.97 22.25
N ASN A 137 41.47 3.24 22.37
CA ASN A 137 42.69 3.80 21.77
C ASN A 137 42.83 3.48 20.25
N ALA A 138 41.72 3.52 19.53
CA ALA A 138 41.63 3.20 18.11
C ALA A 138 42.02 4.39 17.21
N SER A 139 42.61 4.09 16.05
CA SER A 139 43.04 5.09 15.07
C SER A 139 41.86 5.80 14.40
N PRO A 140 41.96 7.10 14.08
CA PRO A 140 40.92 7.83 13.34
C PRO A 140 40.62 7.24 11.95
N MET A 141 41.56 6.52 11.34
CA MET A 141 41.28 5.78 10.10
C MET A 141 40.31 4.62 10.33
N GLN A 142 40.39 3.92 11.46
CA GLN A 142 39.50 2.80 11.78
C GLN A 142 38.06 3.30 11.98
N ILE A 143 37.88 4.49 12.54
CA ILE A 143 36.56 5.12 12.71
C ILE A 143 35.93 5.40 11.33
N HIS A 144 36.70 5.97 10.41
CA HIS A 144 36.22 6.23 9.05
C HIS A 144 35.88 4.95 8.29
N GLN A 145 36.66 3.89 8.48
CA GLN A 145 36.39 2.59 7.90
C GLN A 145 35.09 1.98 8.45
N VAL A 146 34.88 1.99 9.76
CA VAL A 146 33.65 1.51 10.38
C VAL A 146 32.44 2.35 9.95
N LEU A 147 32.57 3.67 9.84
CA LEU A 147 31.51 4.54 9.30
C LEU A 147 31.15 4.17 7.86
N ASN A 148 32.16 3.93 7.01
CA ASN A 148 31.95 3.51 5.62
C ASN A 148 31.31 2.12 5.53
N ASP A 149 31.71 1.17 6.39
CA ASP A 149 31.14 -0.17 6.45
C ASP A 149 29.66 -0.11 6.89
N LEU A 150 29.33 0.76 7.85
CA LEU A 150 27.95 1.03 8.25
C LEU A 150 27.13 1.65 7.11
N ASP A 151 27.69 2.61 6.38
CA ASP A 151 27.04 3.19 5.20
C ASP A 151 26.80 2.13 4.12
N PHE A 152 27.78 1.24 3.89
CA PHE A 152 27.65 0.11 2.97
C PHE A 152 26.56 -0.86 3.40
N LEU A 153 26.57 -1.33 4.65
CA LEU A 153 25.57 -2.27 5.18
C LEU A 153 24.14 -1.70 5.15
N ILE A 154 23.97 -0.43 5.48
CA ILE A 154 22.66 0.24 5.38
C ILE A 154 22.22 0.28 3.91
N SER A 155 23.14 0.56 2.98
CA SER A 155 22.82 0.57 1.55
C SER A 155 22.47 -0.82 1.00
N ASP A 156 23.15 -1.87 1.47
CA ASP A 156 22.97 -3.24 1.02
C ASP A 156 21.66 -3.83 1.56
N ALA A 157 21.40 -3.67 2.87
CA ALA A 157 20.13 -4.06 3.48
C ALA A 157 18.93 -3.37 2.80
N GLN A 158 19.12 -2.12 2.37
CA GLN A 158 18.10 -1.40 1.60
C GLN A 158 17.86 -2.02 0.22
N ASN A 159 18.94 -2.38 -0.50
CA ASN A 159 18.87 -3.00 -1.83
C ASN A 159 18.23 -4.38 -1.78
N VAL A 160 18.57 -5.21 -0.78
CA VAL A 160 17.95 -6.52 -0.55
C VAL A 160 16.45 -6.36 -0.33
N ALA A 161 16.04 -5.47 0.57
CA ALA A 161 14.62 -5.24 0.81
C ALA A 161 13.86 -4.64 -0.40
N ILE A 162 14.54 -4.00 -1.36
CA ILE A 162 13.92 -3.58 -2.63
C ILE A 162 13.80 -4.78 -3.57
N LYS A 163 14.84 -5.61 -3.64
CA LYS A 163 14.90 -6.80 -4.49
C LYS A 163 13.85 -7.83 -4.09
N ASP A 164 13.59 -8.01 -2.79
CA ASP A 164 12.53 -8.91 -2.30
C ASP A 164 11.13 -8.44 -2.69
N VAL A 165 10.89 -7.12 -2.62
CA VAL A 165 9.62 -6.52 -3.09
C VAL A 165 9.46 -6.71 -4.61
N ALA A 166 10.53 -6.49 -5.38
CA ALA A 166 10.50 -6.66 -6.83
C ALA A 166 10.35 -8.14 -7.25
N ALA A 167 11.01 -9.07 -6.56
CA ALA A 167 10.88 -10.51 -6.81
C ALA A 167 9.44 -11.01 -6.53
N THR A 168 8.77 -10.40 -5.54
CA THR A 168 7.36 -10.69 -5.22
C THR A 168 6.41 -10.16 -6.30
N GLU A 169 6.78 -9.08 -7.02
CA GLU A 169 6.00 -8.57 -8.15
C GLU A 169 6.21 -9.35 -9.46
N ILE A 170 7.40 -9.93 -9.68
CA ILE A 170 7.71 -10.70 -10.91
C ILE A 170 7.11 -12.12 -10.87
N ASN A 171 6.91 -12.68 -9.67
CA ASN A 171 6.36 -14.02 -9.47
C ASN A 171 4.82 -14.04 -9.33
N LYS A 172 4.16 -12.93 -9.69
CA LYS A 172 2.70 -12.73 -9.64
C LYS A 172 2.18 -12.32 -11.00
#